data_AF-A0A930SDW3-F1
#
_entry.id   AF-A0A930SDW3-F1
#
_cell.length_a   1.000
_cell.length_b   1.000
_cell.length_c   1.000
_cell.angle_alpha   90.00
_cell.angle_beta   90.00
_cell.angle_gamma   90.00
#
_symmetry.space_group_name_H-M   'P 1'
#
loop_
_entity.id
_entity.type
_entity.pdbx_description
1 polymer ?
#
loop_
_entity_poly.entity_id
_entity_poly.type
_entity_poly.pdbx_seq_one_letter_code
_entity_poly.pdbx_strand_id
1 'polypeptide(L)'
;VLAENLVAAMLDLECASSNDQTFSHSDLRRTARTLMQFAPGTDFICSGYSSTPNYDNMFAGSNWDAEDYDDWTVIQRDLKVNGGLIPAREEEVVAVRNKAARALQALFKALGLPPITDQEVEAATYANGSKDMPPRDKVADIKAAQDLLNRGVTGVDFVKGLAKEGHPDVAQSILNLLKQKISGDYLQTSAIFDRDFNVISAINNRNDYQGVGTGYRVEGEDWERIKDIPNAIDPRDI
;
A
#
# COMPACT_ATOMS: atom_id res chain seq x y z
N VAL A 1 4.70 19.44 -12.80
CA VAL A 1 4.24 18.57 -11.70
C VAL A 1 3.00 19.10 -10.98
N LEU A 2 3.03 20.15 -10.15
CA LEU A 2 1.79 20.55 -9.45
C LEU A 2 0.67 21.00 -10.40
N ALA A 3 1.00 21.82 -11.40
CA ALA A 3 -0.01 22.38 -12.31
C ALA A 3 -0.76 21.32 -13.14
N GLU A 4 -0.07 20.27 -13.62
CA GLU A 4 -0.71 19.15 -14.32
C GLU A 4 -1.61 18.32 -13.39
N ASN A 5 -1.25 18.14 -12.12
CA ASN A 5 -2.13 17.50 -11.14
C ASN A 5 -3.41 18.33 -10.93
N LEU A 6 -3.26 19.65 -10.81
CA LEU A 6 -4.38 20.56 -10.69
C LEU A 6 -5.27 20.53 -11.94
N VAL A 7 -4.68 20.53 -13.14
CA VAL A 7 -5.45 20.43 -14.39
C VAL A 7 -6.24 19.12 -14.45
N ALA A 8 -5.66 17.98 -14.07
CA ALA A 8 -6.37 16.71 -14.02
C ALA A 8 -7.58 16.77 -13.08
N ALA A 9 -7.38 17.26 -11.84
CA ALA A 9 -8.46 17.38 -10.86
C ALA A 9 -9.55 18.37 -11.32
N MET A 10 -9.17 19.49 -11.94
CA MET A 10 -10.12 20.46 -12.51
C MET A 10 -10.91 19.92 -13.72
N LEU A 11 -10.39 18.88 -14.38
CA LEU A 11 -11.07 18.14 -15.45
C LEU A 11 -11.94 17.00 -14.92
N ASP A 12 -12.18 16.95 -13.60
CA ASP A 12 -13.00 15.92 -12.93
C ASP A 12 -12.44 14.50 -13.11
N LEU A 13 -11.11 14.40 -13.21
CA LEU A 13 -10.39 13.12 -13.26
C LEU A 13 -9.81 12.78 -11.89
N GLU A 14 -9.85 11.50 -11.54
CA GLU A 14 -9.03 10.93 -10.47
C GLU A 14 -7.55 11.27 -10.72
N CYS A 15 -6.87 11.80 -9.72
CA CYS A 15 -5.47 12.20 -9.81
C CYS A 15 -4.59 11.41 -8.82
N ALA A 16 -3.99 10.33 -9.32
CA ALA A 16 -2.88 9.66 -8.66
C ALA A 16 -1.59 10.44 -8.91
N SER A 17 -1.17 11.26 -7.94
CA SER A 17 -0.37 12.47 -8.19
C SER A 17 1.15 12.30 -8.15
N SER A 18 1.68 11.21 -8.72
CA SER A 18 3.12 10.92 -8.78
C SER A 18 3.73 10.77 -7.38
N ASN A 19 4.77 11.54 -7.02
CA ASN A 19 5.59 11.35 -5.82
C ASN A 19 6.17 9.92 -5.71
N ASP A 20 6.33 9.27 -6.85
CA ASP A 20 6.58 7.84 -7.02
C ASP A 20 7.93 7.54 -7.68
N GLN A 21 8.72 8.58 -7.97
CA GLN A 21 9.98 8.49 -8.72
C GLN A 21 11.06 9.40 -8.12
N THR A 22 12.28 8.88 -8.03
CA THR A 22 13.44 9.66 -7.60
C THR A 22 13.79 10.76 -8.62
N PHE A 23 14.15 11.95 -8.13
CA PHE A 23 14.64 13.04 -8.99
C PHE A 23 15.77 13.87 -8.36
N SER A 24 16.09 13.63 -7.09
CA SER A 24 17.09 14.39 -6.34
C SER A 24 17.72 13.56 -5.24
N HIS A 25 19.01 13.81 -4.99
CA HIS A 25 19.73 13.30 -3.81
C HIS A 25 19.53 14.15 -2.54
N SER A 26 18.74 15.24 -2.61
CA SER A 26 18.52 16.14 -1.48
C SER A 26 17.15 15.86 -0.87
N ASP A 27 17.15 15.49 0.41
CA ASP A 27 15.93 15.27 1.17
C ASP A 27 15.05 16.53 1.25
N LEU A 28 15.68 17.70 1.41
CA LEU A 28 14.97 18.98 1.35
C LEU A 28 14.24 19.19 0.02
N ARG A 29 14.92 18.89 -1.10
CA ARG A 29 14.34 19.10 -2.43
C ARG A 29 13.22 18.11 -2.72
N ARG A 30 13.39 16.83 -2.36
CA ARG A 30 12.36 15.80 -2.57
C ARG A 30 11.14 16.00 -1.67
N THR A 31 11.35 16.50 -0.45
CA THR A 31 10.27 16.89 0.47
C THR A 31 9.49 18.08 -0.06
N ALA A 32 10.17 19.14 -0.51
CA ALA A 32 9.51 20.31 -1.08
C ALA A 32 8.67 19.96 -2.31
N ARG A 33 9.12 19.01 -3.14
CA ARG A 33 8.35 18.50 -4.28
C ARG A 33 7.05 17.82 -3.82
N THR A 34 7.11 16.96 -2.81
CA THR A 34 5.94 16.21 -2.33
C THR A 34 4.96 17.05 -1.54
N LEU A 35 5.43 18.05 -0.77
CA LEU A 35 4.54 18.95 -0.04
C LEU A 35 3.52 19.66 -0.94
N MET A 36 3.82 19.78 -2.24
CA MET A 36 2.90 20.34 -3.22
C MET A 36 1.61 19.53 -3.40
N GLN A 37 1.64 18.21 -3.23
CA GLN A 37 0.46 17.34 -3.29
C GLN A 37 0.01 16.87 -1.90
N PHE A 38 0.96 16.67 -0.98
CA PHE A 38 0.69 16.23 0.38
C PHE A 38 -0.15 17.24 1.17
N ALA A 39 0.21 18.53 1.14
CA ALA A 39 -0.50 19.54 1.92
C ALA A 39 -1.96 19.78 1.47
N PRO A 40 -2.28 19.90 0.16
CA PRO A 40 -3.66 20.04 -0.28
C PRO A 40 -4.44 18.71 -0.30
N GLY A 41 -3.75 17.57 -0.42
CA GLY A 41 -4.35 16.27 -0.68
C GLY A 41 -4.74 16.08 -2.15
N THR A 42 -4.63 14.85 -2.63
CA THR A 42 -5.13 14.36 -3.92
C THR A 42 -5.76 12.98 -3.72
N ASP A 43 -6.40 12.41 -4.73
CA ASP A 43 -7.01 11.07 -4.62
C ASP A 43 -5.97 10.01 -4.19
N PHE A 44 -4.76 10.09 -4.75
CA PHE A 44 -3.58 9.41 -4.22
C PHE A 44 -2.38 10.36 -4.17
N ILE A 45 -2.00 10.81 -2.96
CA ILE A 45 -0.87 11.73 -2.72
C ILE A 45 0.41 11.21 -3.37
N CYS A 46 0.65 9.91 -3.20
CA CYS A 46 1.69 9.17 -3.90
C CYS A 46 1.05 8.06 -4.73
N SER A 47 1.27 8.07 -6.05
CA SER A 47 0.89 6.96 -6.96
C SER A 47 1.89 5.80 -6.95
N GLY A 48 2.82 5.79 -5.99
CA GLY A 48 3.88 4.80 -5.88
C GLY A 48 4.88 5.13 -4.80
N TYR A 49 4.41 5.42 -3.58
CA TYR A 49 5.28 5.43 -2.40
C TYR A 49 5.94 4.04 -2.31
N SER A 50 7.27 3.98 -2.24
CA SER A 50 7.95 2.67 -2.22
C SER A 50 7.76 2.00 -0.87
N SER A 51 7.05 0.87 -0.84
CA SER A 51 6.90 0.06 0.39
C SER A 51 8.06 -0.91 0.63
N THR A 52 9.17 -0.69 -0.06
CA THR A 52 10.46 -1.36 0.10
C THR A 52 11.55 -0.30 0.06
N PRO A 53 12.75 -0.55 0.61
CA PRO A 53 13.89 0.33 0.39
C PRO A 53 14.12 0.56 -1.10
N ASN A 54 14.59 1.75 -1.48
CA ASN A 54 14.71 2.14 -2.89
C ASN A 54 15.68 1.26 -3.69
N TYR A 55 16.61 0.55 -3.04
CA TYR A 55 17.47 -0.41 -3.73
C TYR A 55 16.70 -1.62 -4.31
N ASP A 56 15.50 -1.90 -3.80
CA ASP A 56 14.58 -2.94 -4.30
C ASP A 56 13.46 -2.40 -5.17
N ASN A 57 13.34 -1.07 -5.29
CA ASN A 57 12.30 -0.48 -6.09
C ASN A 57 12.60 -0.67 -7.58
N MET A 58 11.85 -1.57 -8.21
CA MET A 58 12.01 -1.92 -9.63
C MET A 58 11.57 -0.81 -10.60
N PHE A 59 11.03 0.31 -10.11
CA PHE A 59 10.74 1.52 -10.87
C PHE A 59 11.86 2.56 -10.72
N ALA A 60 13.11 2.13 -10.50
CA ALA A 60 14.29 2.99 -10.34
C ALA A 60 14.23 3.95 -9.13
N GLY A 61 13.52 3.54 -8.07
CA GLY A 61 13.39 4.30 -6.83
C GLY A 61 12.22 5.29 -6.86
N SER A 62 11.53 5.38 -5.73
CA SER A 62 10.49 6.36 -5.46
C SER A 62 11.01 7.60 -4.74
N ASN A 63 10.23 8.68 -4.76
CA ASN A 63 10.56 9.91 -4.04
C ASN A 63 10.56 9.71 -2.52
N TRP A 64 9.81 8.72 -2.04
CA TRP A 64 9.75 8.27 -0.65
C TRP A 64 9.80 6.74 -0.61
N ASP A 65 10.51 6.19 0.36
CA ASP A 65 10.62 4.74 0.52
C ASP A 65 10.36 4.24 1.94
N ALA A 66 10.56 2.93 2.15
CA ALA A 66 10.28 2.29 3.44
C ALA A 66 11.12 2.86 4.60
N GLU A 67 12.27 3.47 4.32
CA GLU A 67 13.11 4.10 5.35
C GLU A 67 12.55 5.46 5.80
N ASP A 68 11.63 6.05 5.03
CA ASP A 68 11.03 7.34 5.33
C ASP A 68 9.65 7.26 6.04
N TYR A 69 9.16 6.07 6.39
CA TYR A 69 7.82 5.92 6.97
C TYR A 69 7.63 6.73 8.27
N ASP A 70 8.65 6.78 9.10
CA ASP A 70 8.62 7.53 10.36
C ASP A 70 8.56 9.04 10.09
N ASP A 71 9.40 9.57 9.20
CA ASP A 71 9.35 10.97 8.76
C ASP A 71 7.98 11.34 8.19
N TRP A 72 7.40 10.48 7.35
CA TRP A 72 6.07 10.70 6.78
C TRP A 72 4.99 10.83 7.86
N THR A 73 4.99 9.94 8.85
CA THR A 73 4.01 10.00 9.96
C THR A 73 4.24 11.19 10.89
N VAL A 74 5.49 11.60 11.12
CA VAL A 74 5.81 12.83 11.86
C VAL A 74 5.32 14.08 11.12
N ILE A 75 5.55 14.18 9.81
CA ILE A 75 5.08 15.32 9.00
C ILE A 75 3.55 15.44 9.02
N GLN A 76 2.82 14.30 8.94
CA GLN A 76 1.36 14.28 9.08
C GLN A 76 0.90 14.87 10.42
N ARG A 77 1.56 14.46 11.50
CA ARG A 77 1.29 14.94 12.86
C ARG A 77 1.62 16.42 13.02
N ASP A 78 2.76 16.88 12.52
CA ASP A 78 3.22 18.26 12.66
C ASP A 78 2.33 19.26 11.91
N LEU A 79 1.89 18.89 10.70
CA LEU A 79 1.08 19.76 9.85
C LEU A 79 -0.43 19.60 10.07
N LYS A 80 -0.85 18.60 10.86
CA LYS A 80 -2.25 18.16 10.96
C LYS A 80 -2.86 17.89 9.57
N VAL A 81 -2.15 17.08 8.79
CA VAL A 81 -2.52 16.66 7.43
C VAL A 81 -2.62 15.14 7.39
N ASN A 82 -3.67 14.60 6.76
CA ASN A 82 -3.77 13.18 6.50
C ASN A 82 -3.03 12.86 5.20
N GLY A 83 -1.85 12.27 5.33
CA GLY A 83 -0.99 11.79 4.26
C GLY A 83 -1.29 10.35 3.83
N GLY A 84 -2.38 9.76 4.31
CA GLY A 84 -2.86 8.43 3.91
C GLY A 84 -2.16 7.24 4.57
N LEU A 85 -1.21 7.47 5.49
CA LEU A 85 -0.51 6.42 6.21
C LEU A 85 -0.67 6.60 7.73
N ILE A 86 -0.66 5.49 8.47
CA ILE A 86 -0.69 5.51 9.93
C ILE A 86 0.58 4.88 10.49
N PRO A 87 1.01 5.27 11.70
CA PRO A 87 2.04 4.55 12.42
C PRO A 87 1.61 3.09 12.67
N ALA A 88 2.58 2.18 12.70
CA ALA A 88 2.36 0.77 12.94
C ALA A 88 3.34 0.24 14.00
N ARG A 89 2.90 -0.74 14.80
CA ARG A 89 3.76 -1.40 15.78
C ARG A 89 4.53 -2.53 15.11
N GLU A 90 5.80 -2.70 15.46
CA GLU A 90 6.66 -3.74 14.87
C GLU A 90 6.04 -5.14 15.00
N GLU A 91 5.48 -5.48 16.17
CA GLU A 91 4.83 -6.76 16.42
C GLU A 91 3.65 -7.05 15.48
N GLU A 92 2.86 -6.02 15.13
CA GLU A 92 1.74 -6.13 14.20
C GLU A 92 2.26 -6.31 12.76
N VAL A 93 3.31 -5.57 12.40
CA VAL A 93 3.96 -5.67 11.08
C VAL A 93 4.58 -7.05 10.89
N VAL A 94 5.31 -7.57 11.88
CA VAL A 94 5.87 -8.92 11.88
C VAL A 94 4.77 -9.97 11.72
N ALA A 95 3.68 -9.86 12.48
CA ALA A 95 2.56 -10.78 12.39
C ALA A 95 1.90 -10.79 11.00
N VAL A 96 1.62 -9.61 10.41
CA VAL A 96 0.98 -9.55 9.09
C VAL A 96 1.91 -10.02 7.97
N ARG A 97 3.22 -9.71 8.06
CA ARG A 97 4.23 -10.21 7.10
C ARG A 97 4.37 -11.71 7.14
N ASN A 98 4.44 -12.31 8.34
CA ASN A 98 4.50 -13.77 8.49
C ASN A 98 3.24 -14.44 7.92
N LYS A 99 2.05 -13.89 8.23
CA LYS A 99 0.78 -14.38 7.68
C LYS A 99 0.76 -14.32 6.16
N ALA A 100 1.21 -13.22 5.56
CA ALA A 100 1.29 -13.06 4.11
C ALA A 100 2.26 -14.07 3.47
N ALA A 101 3.46 -14.23 4.05
CA ALA A 101 4.45 -15.18 3.56
C ALA A 101 3.95 -16.64 3.63
N ARG A 102 3.29 -17.03 4.72
CA ARG A 102 2.66 -18.35 4.85
C ARG A 102 1.51 -18.56 3.88
N ALA A 103 0.66 -17.55 3.68
CA ALA A 103 -0.43 -17.64 2.69
C ALA A 103 0.12 -17.83 1.27
N LEU A 104 1.21 -17.14 0.91
CA LEU A 104 1.86 -17.30 -0.39
C LEU A 104 2.54 -18.67 -0.52
N GLN A 105 3.21 -19.16 0.53
CA GLN A 105 3.77 -20.52 0.58
C GLN A 105 2.69 -21.59 0.33
N ALA A 106 1.56 -21.48 1.04
CA ALA A 106 0.41 -22.35 0.87
C ALA A 106 -0.15 -22.28 -0.56
N LEU A 107 -0.30 -21.08 -1.12
CA LEU A 107 -0.79 -20.91 -2.50
C LEU A 107 0.16 -21.54 -3.53
N PHE A 108 1.48 -21.34 -3.38
CA PHE A 108 2.48 -21.95 -4.26
C PHE A 108 2.39 -23.47 -4.23
N LYS A 109 2.26 -24.07 -3.04
CA LYS A 109 2.04 -25.51 -2.87
C LYS A 109 0.75 -25.96 -3.55
N ALA A 110 -0.37 -25.26 -3.34
CA ALA A 110 -1.66 -25.61 -3.92
C ALA A 110 -1.66 -25.59 -5.45
N LEU A 111 -0.91 -24.66 -6.05
CA LEU A 111 -0.81 -24.49 -7.50
C LEU A 111 0.26 -25.37 -8.15
N GLY A 112 1.11 -26.03 -7.35
CA GLY A 112 2.24 -26.83 -7.83
C GLY A 112 3.41 -25.98 -8.35
N LEU A 113 3.62 -24.80 -7.77
CA LEU A 113 4.72 -23.90 -8.09
C LEU A 113 6.01 -24.29 -7.31
N PRO A 114 7.19 -23.80 -7.74
CA PRO A 114 8.44 -24.08 -7.04
C PRO A 114 8.34 -23.70 -5.56
N PRO A 115 8.68 -24.60 -4.63
CA PRO A 115 8.33 -24.46 -3.22
C PRO A 115 8.89 -23.17 -2.61
N ILE A 116 8.12 -22.57 -1.71
CA ILE A 116 8.60 -21.54 -0.78
C ILE A 116 8.92 -22.26 0.53
N THR A 117 10.16 -22.16 0.97
CA THR A 117 10.65 -22.82 2.18
C THR A 117 10.29 -22.03 3.44
N ASP A 118 10.30 -22.70 4.61
CA ASP A 118 10.10 -22.01 5.89
C ASP A 118 11.21 -20.99 6.17
N GLN A 119 12.41 -21.21 5.65
CA GLN A 119 13.51 -20.24 5.71
C GLN A 119 13.16 -18.95 4.96
N GLU A 120 12.54 -19.05 3.78
CA GLU A 120 12.08 -17.88 3.03
C GLU A 120 10.91 -17.17 3.73
N VAL A 121 10.00 -17.93 4.35
CA VAL A 121 8.90 -17.36 5.15
C VAL A 121 9.44 -16.57 6.33
N GLU A 122 10.39 -17.13 7.06
CA GLU A 122 11.03 -16.47 8.21
C GLU A 122 11.82 -15.23 7.76
N ALA A 123 12.62 -15.36 6.69
CA ALA A 123 13.36 -14.23 6.13
C ALA A 123 12.42 -13.10 5.71
N ALA A 124 11.35 -13.39 4.96
CA ALA A 124 10.38 -12.39 4.54
C ALA A 124 9.66 -11.74 5.73
N THR A 125 9.51 -12.43 6.85
CA THR A 125 8.88 -11.90 8.05
C THR A 125 9.66 -10.71 8.61
N TYR A 126 11.00 -10.81 8.66
CA TYR A 126 11.88 -9.82 9.31
C TYR A 126 12.73 -9.00 8.34
N ALA A 127 12.73 -9.33 7.05
CA ALA A 127 13.53 -8.64 6.04
C ALA A 127 13.14 -7.16 5.90
N ASN A 128 14.16 -6.30 5.78
CA ASN A 128 13.99 -4.95 5.27
C ASN A 128 13.80 -4.98 3.74
N GLY A 129 14.60 -5.80 3.05
CA GLY A 129 14.50 -5.97 1.60
C GLY A 129 15.15 -7.25 1.08
N SER A 130 15.40 -7.32 -0.22
CA SER A 130 15.85 -8.53 -0.93
C SER A 130 17.26 -8.99 -0.52
N LYS A 131 18.06 -8.11 0.08
CA LYS A 131 19.38 -8.47 0.64
C LYS A 131 19.26 -9.45 1.81
N ASP A 132 18.12 -9.45 2.50
CA ASP A 132 17.84 -10.33 3.64
C ASP A 132 17.14 -11.63 3.20
N MET A 133 16.84 -11.77 1.90
CA MET A 133 16.10 -12.90 1.34
C MET A 133 17.02 -13.99 0.78
N PRO A 134 16.73 -15.28 1.02
CA PRO A 134 17.43 -16.38 0.37
C PRO A 134 17.29 -16.31 -1.16
N PRO A 135 18.32 -16.67 -1.93
CA PRO A 135 18.22 -16.71 -3.38
C PRO A 135 17.28 -17.85 -3.83
N ARG A 136 16.45 -17.57 -4.84
CA ARG A 136 15.60 -18.56 -5.51
C ARG A 136 16.14 -18.96 -6.88
N ASP A 137 15.74 -20.14 -7.36
CA ASP A 137 15.99 -20.56 -8.74
C ASP A 137 15.08 -19.79 -9.71
N LYS A 138 15.62 -18.68 -10.23
CA LYS A 138 14.93 -17.80 -11.17
C LYS A 138 14.48 -18.52 -12.44
N VAL A 139 15.21 -19.54 -12.90
CA VAL A 139 14.87 -20.27 -14.12
C VAL A 139 13.64 -21.14 -13.87
N ALA A 140 13.60 -21.83 -12.72
CA ALA A 140 12.45 -22.61 -12.31
C ALA A 140 11.20 -21.73 -12.11
N ASP A 141 11.34 -20.58 -11.45
CA ASP A 141 10.22 -19.66 -11.21
C ASP A 141 9.66 -19.07 -12.52
N ILE A 142 10.52 -18.64 -13.45
CA ILE A 142 10.06 -18.12 -14.76
C ILE A 142 9.33 -19.20 -15.56
N LYS A 143 9.85 -20.43 -15.56
CA LYS A 143 9.20 -21.57 -16.24
C LYS A 143 7.84 -21.87 -15.62
N ALA A 144 7.74 -21.87 -14.30
CA ALA A 144 6.49 -22.11 -13.59
C ALA A 144 5.46 -20.98 -13.79
N ALA A 145 5.90 -19.73 -13.84
CA ALA A 145 5.04 -18.60 -14.16
C ALA A 145 4.44 -18.73 -15.57
N GLN A 146 5.24 -19.14 -16.56
CA GLN A 146 4.75 -19.39 -17.91
C GLN A 146 3.77 -20.58 -17.96
N ASP A 147 4.05 -21.66 -17.24
CA ASP A 147 3.15 -22.81 -17.13
C ASP A 147 1.80 -22.43 -16.50
N LEU A 148 1.83 -21.61 -15.44
CA LEU A 148 0.62 -21.11 -14.77
C LEU A 148 -0.29 -20.36 -15.75
N LEU A 149 0.28 -19.52 -16.61
CA LEU A 149 -0.46 -18.83 -17.68
C LEU A 149 -1.01 -19.82 -18.72
N ASN A 150 -0.21 -20.80 -19.15
CA ASN A 150 -0.62 -21.80 -20.13
C ASN A 150 -1.76 -22.70 -19.61
N ARG A 151 -1.78 -22.97 -18.30
CA ARG A 151 -2.85 -23.69 -17.61
C ARG A 151 -4.14 -22.89 -17.45
N GLY A 152 -4.13 -21.59 -17.78
CA GLY A 152 -5.29 -20.71 -17.62
C GLY A 152 -5.71 -20.52 -16.16
N VAL A 153 -4.75 -20.56 -15.23
CA VAL A 153 -5.01 -20.36 -13.80
C VAL A 153 -5.57 -18.96 -13.58
N THR A 154 -6.65 -18.87 -12.80
CA THR A 154 -7.38 -17.63 -12.54
C THR A 154 -7.36 -17.27 -11.06
N GLY A 155 -7.86 -16.08 -10.72
CA GLY A 155 -8.08 -15.69 -9.32
C GLY A 155 -8.99 -16.65 -8.55
N VAL A 156 -9.91 -17.36 -9.22
CA VAL A 156 -10.77 -18.37 -8.57
C VAL A 156 -9.94 -19.58 -8.10
N ASP A 157 -8.89 -19.96 -8.83
CA ASP A 157 -7.98 -21.02 -8.42
C ASP A 157 -7.14 -20.59 -7.22
N PHE A 158 -6.81 -19.30 -7.11
CA PHE A 158 -6.13 -18.76 -5.92
C PHE A 158 -7.03 -18.85 -4.68
N VAL A 159 -8.31 -18.47 -4.80
CA VAL A 159 -9.31 -18.61 -3.72
C VAL A 159 -9.41 -20.07 -3.28
N LYS A 160 -9.57 -21.01 -4.23
CA LYS A 160 -9.67 -22.44 -3.92
C LYS A 160 -8.40 -22.98 -3.25
N GLY A 161 -7.22 -22.58 -3.75
CA GLY A 161 -5.92 -22.99 -3.21
C GLY A 161 -5.73 -22.53 -1.76
N LEU A 162 -5.95 -21.25 -1.50
CA LEU A 162 -5.85 -20.67 -0.15
C LEU A 162 -6.87 -21.27 0.82
N ALA A 163 -8.12 -21.43 0.39
CA ALA A 163 -9.16 -22.03 1.24
C ALA A 163 -8.83 -23.48 1.60
N LYS A 164 -8.32 -24.26 0.63
CA LYS A 164 -7.92 -25.66 0.85
C LYS A 164 -6.71 -25.80 1.78
N GLU A 165 -5.75 -24.89 1.69
CA GLU A 165 -4.53 -24.92 2.50
C GLU A 165 -4.66 -24.16 3.84
N GLY A 166 -5.89 -23.84 4.28
CA GLY A 166 -6.14 -23.32 5.63
C GLY A 166 -6.07 -21.80 5.78
N HIS A 167 -6.18 -21.04 4.69
CA HIS A 167 -6.25 -19.57 4.68
C HIS A 167 -7.62 -19.05 4.18
N PRO A 168 -8.75 -19.43 4.81
CA PRO A 168 -10.09 -19.10 4.33
C PRO A 168 -10.39 -17.60 4.37
N ASP A 169 -9.79 -16.87 5.30
CA ASP A 169 -9.93 -15.42 5.42
C ASP A 169 -9.26 -14.68 4.25
N VAL A 170 -8.03 -15.05 3.89
CA VAL A 170 -7.33 -14.50 2.72
C VAL A 170 -8.04 -14.90 1.42
N ALA A 171 -8.52 -16.14 1.34
CA ALA A 171 -9.33 -16.61 0.22
C ALA A 171 -10.61 -15.77 0.06
N GLN A 172 -11.31 -15.48 1.17
CA GLN A 172 -12.52 -14.66 1.16
C GLN A 172 -12.22 -13.22 0.72
N SER A 173 -11.11 -12.63 1.17
CA SER A 173 -10.68 -11.30 0.73
C SER A 173 -10.42 -11.24 -0.79
N ILE A 174 -9.71 -12.22 -1.35
CA ILE A 174 -9.49 -12.28 -2.81
C ILE A 174 -10.82 -12.48 -3.54
N LEU A 175 -11.71 -13.34 -3.03
CA LEU A 175 -13.03 -13.53 -3.63
C LEU A 175 -13.85 -12.24 -3.61
N ASN A 176 -13.79 -11.46 -2.52
CA ASN A 176 -14.47 -10.18 -2.43
C ASN A 176 -13.93 -9.18 -3.46
N LEU A 177 -12.61 -9.09 -3.65
CA LEU A 177 -12.02 -8.28 -4.72
C LEU A 177 -12.50 -8.72 -6.12
N LEU A 178 -12.59 -10.02 -6.37
CA LEU A 178 -13.07 -10.53 -7.66
C LEU A 178 -14.54 -10.20 -7.90
N LYS A 179 -15.38 -10.21 -6.86
CA LYS A 179 -16.80 -9.83 -6.94
C LYS A 179 -16.99 -8.37 -7.35
N GLN A 180 -16.04 -7.48 -7.08
CA GLN A 180 -16.12 -6.07 -7.50
C GLN A 180 -16.13 -5.89 -9.02
N LYS A 181 -15.57 -6.85 -9.76
CA LYS A 181 -15.65 -6.88 -11.23
C LYS A 181 -17.07 -7.16 -11.75
N ILE A 182 -17.95 -7.70 -10.90
CA ILE A 182 -19.34 -7.99 -11.21
C ILE A 182 -20.22 -6.77 -10.90
N SER A 183 -20.02 -6.12 -9.75
CA SER A 183 -20.78 -4.92 -9.40
C SER A 183 -20.37 -3.72 -10.25
N GLY A 184 -19.07 -3.56 -10.53
CA GLY A 184 -18.55 -2.44 -11.30
C GLY A 184 -18.52 -1.12 -10.52
N ASP A 185 -18.86 -1.12 -9.22
CA ASP A 185 -18.92 0.09 -8.40
C ASP A 185 -17.55 0.77 -8.29
N TYR A 186 -16.47 -0.01 -8.24
CA TYR A 186 -15.09 0.50 -8.21
C TYR A 186 -14.59 1.07 -9.55
N LEU A 187 -15.43 1.08 -10.60
CA LEU A 187 -15.11 1.75 -11.86
C LEU A 187 -15.43 3.26 -11.81
N GLN A 188 -16.04 3.73 -10.72
CA GLN A 188 -16.32 5.14 -10.50
C GLN A 188 -15.04 5.91 -10.13
N THR A 189 -15.03 7.22 -10.39
CA THR A 189 -13.90 8.11 -10.13
C THR A 189 -13.42 8.02 -8.67
N SER A 190 -12.10 7.87 -8.46
CA SER A 190 -11.46 7.86 -7.14
C SER A 190 -11.85 6.69 -6.24
N ALA A 191 -12.22 5.55 -6.82
CA ALA A 191 -12.73 4.41 -6.07
C ALA A 191 -11.63 3.61 -5.37
N ILE A 192 -11.78 3.47 -4.05
CA ILE A 192 -11.04 2.57 -3.17
C ILE A 192 -12.00 1.70 -2.37
N PHE A 193 -11.46 0.81 -1.52
CA PHE A 193 -12.24 -0.05 -0.65
C PHE A 193 -11.96 0.23 0.82
N ASP A 194 -13.00 0.18 1.65
CA ASP A 194 -12.81 0.04 3.10
C ASP A 194 -12.45 -1.40 3.50
N ARG A 195 -12.36 -1.66 4.81
CA ARG A 195 -12.00 -2.98 5.37
C ARG A 195 -13.01 -4.08 5.05
N ASP A 196 -14.26 -3.71 4.76
CA ASP A 196 -15.36 -4.63 4.47
C ASP A 196 -15.63 -4.75 2.95
N PHE A 197 -14.75 -4.19 2.12
CA PHE A 197 -14.88 -4.12 0.65
C PHE A 197 -16.06 -3.28 0.15
N ASN A 198 -16.55 -2.33 0.96
CA ASN A 198 -17.45 -1.30 0.45
C ASN A 198 -16.64 -0.29 -0.37
N VAL A 199 -17.20 0.14 -1.50
CA VAL A 199 -16.56 1.14 -2.36
C VAL A 199 -16.68 2.53 -1.72
N ILE A 200 -15.57 3.25 -1.65
CA ILE A 200 -15.49 4.68 -1.34
C ILE A 200 -14.98 5.36 -2.61
N SER A 201 -15.73 6.30 -3.19
CA SER A 201 -15.39 6.97 -4.44
C SER A 201 -15.85 8.43 -4.42
N ALA A 202 -15.50 9.21 -5.45
CA ALA A 202 -15.94 10.58 -5.58
C ALA A 202 -17.48 10.73 -5.70
N ILE A 203 -18.20 9.63 -5.97
CA ILE A 203 -19.67 9.61 -6.05
C ILE A 203 -20.31 9.60 -4.66
N ASN A 204 -19.85 8.72 -3.76
CA ASN A 204 -20.44 8.56 -2.42
C ASN A 204 -19.65 9.23 -1.30
N ASN A 205 -18.41 9.68 -1.59
CA ASN A 205 -17.55 10.45 -0.70
C ASN A 205 -17.02 11.68 -1.46
N ARG A 206 -17.95 12.53 -1.90
CA ARG A 206 -17.66 13.70 -2.73
C ARG A 206 -16.87 14.75 -1.94
N ASN A 207 -15.80 15.26 -2.54
CA ASN A 207 -15.15 16.47 -2.04
C ASN A 207 -16.06 17.69 -2.22
N ASP A 208 -16.41 18.34 -1.12
CA ASP A 208 -17.36 19.45 -1.05
C ASP A 208 -16.73 20.76 -0.54
N TYR A 209 -15.40 20.90 -0.69
CA TYR A 209 -14.67 22.09 -0.25
C TYR A 209 -15.22 23.40 -0.85
N GLN A 210 -15.54 24.34 0.03
CA GLN A 210 -16.00 25.71 -0.25
C GLN A 210 -15.23 26.77 0.58
N GLY A 211 -14.06 26.41 1.14
CA GLY A 211 -13.26 27.29 1.98
C GLY A 211 -13.11 26.77 3.42
N VAL A 212 -12.56 27.62 4.29
CA VAL A 212 -12.26 27.26 5.69
C VAL A 212 -13.54 26.79 6.40
N GLY A 213 -13.46 25.62 7.03
CA GLY A 213 -14.58 25.01 7.76
C GLY A 213 -15.47 24.07 6.93
N THR A 214 -15.11 23.82 5.68
CA THR A 214 -15.80 22.87 4.77
C THR A 214 -14.80 21.87 4.18
N GLY A 215 -15.27 20.85 3.46
CA GLY A 215 -14.39 19.83 2.88
C GLY A 215 -13.88 18.81 3.90
N TYR A 216 -12.94 17.98 3.45
CA TYR A 216 -12.27 17.01 4.31
C TYR A 216 -11.49 17.70 5.45
N ARG A 217 -11.59 17.15 6.66
CA ARG A 217 -10.92 17.65 7.86
C ARG A 217 -10.34 16.47 8.64
N VAL A 218 -9.10 16.62 9.10
CA VAL A 218 -8.47 15.64 9.99
C VAL A 218 -8.97 15.87 11.42
N GLU A 219 -9.89 15.03 11.86
CA GLU A 219 -10.53 15.13 13.17
C GLU A 219 -10.94 13.74 13.69
N GLY A 220 -11.42 13.68 14.93
CA GLY A 220 -11.88 12.45 15.56
C GLY A 220 -10.81 11.35 15.58
N GLU A 221 -11.23 10.12 15.27
CA GLU A 221 -10.40 8.93 15.32
C GLU A 221 -9.19 8.98 14.37
N ASP A 222 -9.34 9.58 13.18
CA ASP A 222 -8.24 9.73 12.24
C ASP A 222 -7.11 10.60 12.81
N TRP A 223 -7.48 11.68 13.51
CA TRP A 223 -6.51 12.53 14.16
C TRP A 223 -5.82 11.83 15.34
N GLU A 224 -6.54 11.03 16.12
CA GLU A 224 -5.93 10.23 17.19
C GLU A 224 -4.94 9.20 16.63
N ARG A 225 -5.27 8.54 15.52
CA ARG A 225 -4.37 7.58 14.85
C ARG A 225 -3.10 8.24 14.31
N ILE A 226 -3.20 9.45 13.74
CA ILE A 226 -2.02 10.19 13.25
C ILE A 226 -1.10 10.63 14.40
N LYS A 227 -1.66 10.95 15.57
CA LYS A 227 -0.87 11.37 16.74
C LYS A 227 -0.16 10.23 17.46
N ASP A 228 -0.66 9.00 17.37
CA ASP A 228 -0.12 7.82 18.07
C ASP A 228 1.18 7.29 17.43
N ILE A 229 2.19 8.16 17.33
CA ILE A 229 3.53 7.77 16.88
C ILE A 229 4.23 6.96 17.98
N PRO A 230 4.79 5.77 17.69
CA PRO A 230 5.32 4.85 18.72
C PRO A 230 6.40 5.43 19.64
N ASN A 231 7.18 6.38 19.13
CA ASN A 231 8.32 6.97 19.83
C ASN A 231 7.98 8.26 20.59
N ALA A 232 6.70 8.66 20.65
CA ALA A 232 6.30 9.79 21.49
C ALA A 232 6.38 9.44 22.98
N ILE A 233 7.10 10.27 23.74
CA ILE A 233 7.22 10.15 25.20
C ILE A 233 6.15 11.02 25.86
N ASP A 234 5.47 10.48 26.87
CA ASP A 234 4.55 11.28 27.68
C ASP A 234 5.35 12.31 28.48
N PRO A 235 5.02 13.62 28.39
CA PRO A 235 5.76 14.65 29.11
C PRO A 235 5.71 14.50 30.64
N ARG A 236 4.81 13.69 31.20
CA ARG A 236 4.72 13.40 32.64
C ARG A 236 5.74 12.36 33.10
N ASP A 237 6.33 11.61 32.17
CA ASP A 237 7.34 10.57 32.44
C ASP A 237 8.78 11.11 32.35
N ILE A 238 8.94 12.43 32.15
CA ILE A 238 10.23 13.15 32.07
C ILE A 238 10.43 14.04 33.30
#